data_AF-A0A269Y3Q6-F1
#
_entry.id   AF-A0A269Y3Q6-F1
#
_cell.length_a   1.000
_cell.length_b   1.000
_cell.length_c   1.000
_cell.angle_alpha   90.00
_cell.angle_beta   90.00
_cell.angle_gamma   90.00
#
_symmetry.space_group_name_H-M   'P 1'
#
loop_
_entity.id
_entity.type
_entity.pdbx_description
1 polymer ?
#
loop_
_entity_poly.entity_id
_entity_poly.type
_entity_poly.pdbx_seq_one_letter_code
_entity_poly.pdbx_strand_id
1 'polypeptide(L)'
;MSREIKFRAWDVRSGKCYYNVENTWMNNTCFGDLLASPNFEIDEFTGLKDSNGDDIYENDLVMLDPDDPPYQVIFDEGKFELGLKSIFETDFKRHSEPRL
;
A
#
# COMPACT_ATOMS: atom_id res chain seq x y z
N MET A 1 -9.64 1.75 -22.96
CA MET A 1 -8.49 2.21 -22.16
C MET A 1 -7.94 1.02 -21.40
N SER A 2 -6.63 0.84 -21.38
CA SER A 2 -5.94 -0.20 -20.59
C SER A 2 -5.11 0.48 -19.51
N ARG A 3 -5.32 0.16 -18.24
CA ARG A 3 -4.46 0.62 -17.13
C ARG A 3 -3.23 -0.28 -17.04
N GLU A 4 -2.10 0.27 -16.61
CA GLU A 4 -0.94 -0.52 -16.22
C GLU A 4 -1.28 -1.34 -14.96
N ILE A 5 -0.90 -2.61 -14.97
CA ILE A 5 -1.06 -3.53 -13.84
C ILE A 5 0.33 -3.79 -13.25
N LYS A 6 0.61 -3.26 -12.06
CA LYS A 6 1.85 -3.49 -11.32
C LYS A 6 1.61 -3.35 -9.83
N PHE A 7 2.47 -3.99 -9.05
CA PHE A 7 2.31 -4.10 -7.61
C PHE A 7 3.60 -3.74 -6.88
N ARG A 8 3.45 -3.27 -5.65
CA ARG A 8 4.54 -3.18 -4.67
C ARG A 8 4.24 -4.09 -3.48
N ALA A 9 5.28 -4.50 -2.77
CA ALA A 9 5.18 -5.26 -1.53
C ALA A 9 5.89 -4.52 -0.40
N TRP A 10 5.17 -4.33 0.71
CA TRP A 10 5.73 -3.87 1.96
C TRP A 10 6.08 -5.07 2.84
N ASP A 11 7.37 -5.30 3.10
CA ASP A 11 7.81 -6.30 4.07
C ASP A 11 7.59 -5.74 5.48
N VAL A 12 6.57 -6.24 6.16
CA VAL A 12 6.15 -5.78 7.50
C VAL A 12 7.27 -6.01 8.53
N ARG A 13 8.12 -7.02 8.35
CA ARG A 13 9.19 -7.33 9.31
C ARG A 13 10.38 -6.40 9.15
N SER A 14 10.76 -6.10 7.90
CA SER A 14 11.95 -5.29 7.62
C SER A 14 11.64 -3.80 7.39
N GLY A 15 10.37 -3.43 7.19
CA GLY A 15 9.94 -2.08 6.87
C GLY A 15 10.39 -1.61 5.48
N LYS A 16 10.61 -2.55 4.55
CA LYS A 16 11.12 -2.26 3.19
C LYS A 16 10.04 -2.41 2.14
N CYS A 17 10.07 -1.50 1.17
CA CYS A 17 9.26 -1.58 -0.04
C CYS A 17 10.01 -2.27 -1.18
N TYR A 18 9.33 -3.15 -1.89
CA TYR A 18 9.78 -3.75 -3.13
C TYR A 18 8.79 -3.42 -4.24
N TYR A 19 9.28 -3.00 -5.41
CA TYR A 19 8.44 -2.61 -6.54
C TYR A 19 8.49 -3.66 -7.66
N ASN A 20 7.45 -3.67 -8.51
CA ASN A 20 7.29 -4.60 -9.64
C ASN A 20 7.33 -6.06 -9.20
N VAL A 21 6.70 -6.36 -8.05
CA VAL A 21 6.77 -7.68 -7.43
C VAL A 21 6.03 -8.76 -8.23
N GLU A 22 5.15 -8.38 -9.15
CA GLU A 22 4.54 -9.28 -10.13
C GLU A 22 5.56 -9.93 -11.07
N ASN A 23 6.73 -9.31 -11.23
CA ASN A 23 7.84 -9.82 -12.04
C ASN A 23 8.89 -10.58 -11.21
N THR A 24 8.66 -10.78 -9.91
CA THR A 24 9.63 -11.49 -9.07
C THR A 24 9.66 -12.98 -9.36
N TRP A 25 10.84 -13.45 -9.78
CA TRP A 25 11.29 -14.83 -9.72
C TRP A 25 12.64 -14.85 -9.02
N MET A 26 12.63 -14.76 -7.70
CA MET A 26 13.87 -14.81 -6.90
C MET A 26 13.77 -15.96 -5.89
N ASN A 27 14.74 -16.88 -5.92
CA ASN A 27 14.98 -17.88 -4.88
C ASN A 27 13.76 -18.77 -4.52
N ASN A 28 13.05 -19.29 -5.53
CA ASN A 28 11.82 -20.12 -5.39
C ASN A 28 10.59 -19.39 -4.85
N THR A 29 10.61 -18.06 -4.73
CA THR A 29 9.43 -17.25 -4.43
C THR A 29 8.88 -16.67 -5.74
N CYS A 30 7.59 -16.88 -5.98
CA CYS A 30 6.83 -16.23 -7.05
C CYS A 30 5.85 -15.19 -6.48
N PHE A 31 5.24 -14.39 -7.35
CA PHE A 31 4.23 -13.42 -6.93
C PHE A 31 3.09 -14.06 -6.12
N GLY A 32 2.69 -15.29 -6.46
CA GLY A 32 1.69 -16.05 -5.70
C GLY A 32 2.10 -16.32 -4.25
N ASP A 33 3.38 -16.57 -3.99
CA ASP A 33 3.89 -16.77 -2.63
C ASP A 33 3.91 -15.47 -1.83
N LEU A 34 4.14 -14.33 -2.49
CA LEU A 34 4.04 -13.01 -1.86
C LEU A 34 2.59 -12.71 -1.46
N LEU A 35 1.63 -12.95 -2.37
CA LEU A 35 0.20 -12.80 -2.10
C LEU A 35 -0.30 -13.70 -0.95
N ALA A 36 0.27 -14.90 -0.82
CA ALA A 36 -0.10 -15.86 0.22
C ALA A 36 0.59 -15.60 1.58
N SER A 37 1.62 -14.75 1.61
CA SER A 37 2.43 -14.52 2.80
C SER A 37 1.87 -13.37 3.64
N PRO A 38 1.57 -13.59 4.93
CA PRO A 38 1.10 -12.53 5.83
C PRO A 38 2.19 -11.51 6.20
N ASN A 39 3.43 -11.70 5.72
CA ASN A 39 4.55 -10.80 6.00
C ASN A 39 4.69 -9.69 4.97
N PHE A 40 3.95 -9.80 3.87
CA PHE A 40 3.95 -8.82 2.81
C PHE A 40 2.55 -8.21 2.70
N GLU A 41 2.49 -6.89 2.76
CA GLU A 41 1.32 -6.14 2.34
C GLU A 41 1.50 -5.79 0.85
N ILE A 42 0.57 -6.22 0.01
CA ILE A 42 0.66 -6.04 -1.45
C ILE A 42 -0.29 -4.91 -1.85
N ASP A 43 0.26 -3.86 -2.45
CA ASP A 43 -0.51 -2.71 -2.91
C ASP A 43 -0.52 -2.65 -4.44
N GLU A 44 -1.70 -2.45 -5.02
CA GLU A 44 -1.87 -2.29 -6.46
C GLU A 44 -1.69 -0.82 -6.89
N PHE A 45 -1.03 -0.61 -8.04
CA PHE A 45 -0.96 0.71 -8.66
C PHE A 45 -2.33 1.18 -9.16
N THR A 46 -2.71 2.41 -8.79
CA THR A 46 -4.00 3.00 -9.16
C THR A 46 -4.13 3.33 -10.66
N GLY A 47 -3.01 3.45 -11.37
CA GLY A 47 -2.97 4.04 -12.71
C GLY A 47 -2.73 5.55 -12.71
N LEU A 48 -2.61 6.19 -11.54
CA LEU A 48 -2.46 7.64 -11.38
C LEU A 48 -1.10 7.99 -10.76
N LYS A 49 -0.63 9.19 -11.07
CA LYS A 49 0.58 9.79 -10.50
C LYS A 49 0.24 11.03 -9.69
N ASP A 50 1.03 11.30 -8.66
CA ASP A 50 0.92 12.54 -7.88
C ASP A 50 1.47 13.76 -8.65
N SER A 51 1.47 14.93 -8.01
CA SER A 51 2.00 16.16 -8.61
C SER A 51 3.51 16.14 -8.87
N ASN A 52 4.25 15.23 -8.23
CA ASN A 52 5.69 15.05 -8.41
C ASN A 52 6.00 14.01 -9.51
N GLY A 53 4.98 13.31 -10.01
CA GLY A 53 5.12 12.24 -11.01
C GLY A 53 5.33 10.85 -10.39
N ASP A 54 5.23 10.73 -9.07
CA ASP A 54 5.33 9.47 -8.34
C ASP A 54 4.04 8.66 -8.48
N ASP A 55 4.19 7.35 -8.63
CA ASP A 55 3.04 6.44 -8.76
C ASP A 55 2.27 6.34 -7.44
N ILE A 56 0.93 6.45 -7.52
CA ILE A 56 0.04 6.28 -6.37
C ILE A 56 -0.46 4.83 -6.33
N TYR A 57 -0.27 4.17 -5.19
CA TYR A 57 -0.71 2.81 -4.93
C TYR A 57 -1.83 2.77 -3.88
N GLU A 58 -2.49 1.64 -3.75
CA GLU A 58 -3.29 1.33 -2.57
C GLU A 58 -2.49 1.57 -1.28
N ASN A 59 -3.18 1.96 -0.21
CA ASN A 59 -2.64 2.30 1.11
C ASN A 59 -1.74 3.54 1.19
N ASP A 60 -1.47 4.23 0.08
CA ASP A 60 -0.78 5.52 0.12
C ASP A 60 -1.60 6.57 0.88
N LEU A 61 -0.89 7.46 1.58
CA LEU A 61 -1.46 8.66 2.17
C LEU A 61 -1.27 9.83 1.22
N VAL A 62 -2.37 10.43 0.80
CA VAL A 62 -2.39 11.59 -0.09
C VAL A 62 -3.01 12.80 0.62
N MET A 63 -2.49 13.98 0.31
CA MET A 63 -3.07 15.26 0.76
C MET A 63 -3.67 15.95 -0.46
N LEU A 64 -4.95 16.31 -0.38
CA LEU A 64 -5.62 17.07 -1.43
C LEU A 64 -5.38 18.57 -1.24
N ASP A 65 -5.48 19.02 0.01
CA ASP A 65 -5.24 20.38 0.43
C ASP A 65 -4.39 20.41 1.72
N PRO A 66 -3.63 21.49 1.99
CA PRO A 66 -2.78 21.60 3.18
C PRO A 66 -3.53 21.59 4.51
N ASP A 67 -4.80 21.99 4.50
CA ASP A 67 -5.67 22.08 5.69
C ASP A 67 -6.48 20.79 5.93
N ASP A 68 -6.46 19.87 4.96
CA ASP A 68 -7.17 18.60 5.04
C ASP A 68 -6.34 17.54 5.79
N PRO A 69 -6.99 16.58 6.46
CA PRO A 69 -6.28 15.40 6.93
C PRO A 69 -5.77 14.57 5.74
N PRO A 70 -4.71 13.77 5.91
CA PRO A 70 -4.30 12.83 4.89
C PRO A 70 -5.39 11.78 4.65
N TYR A 71 -5.66 11.50 3.39
CA TYR A 71 -6.57 10.44 2.95
C TYR A 71 -5.77 9.20 2.59
N GLN A 72 -6.30 8.03 2.92
CA GLN A 72 -5.73 6.76 2.48
C GLN A 72 -6.37 6.34 1.16
N VAL A 73 -5.57 5.93 0.20
CA VAL A 73 -6.05 5.29 -1.03
C VAL A 73 -6.52 3.87 -0.68
N ILE A 74 -7.77 3.54 -1.00
CA ILE A 74 -8.37 2.22 -0.75
C ILE A 74 -8.99 1.67 -2.03
N PHE A 75 -9.06 0.35 -2.16
CA PHE A 75 -9.86 -0.31 -3.19
C PHE A 75 -11.14 -0.86 -2.58
N ASP A 76 -12.29 -0.29 -2.95
CA ASP A 76 -13.60 -0.73 -2.49
C ASP A 76 -14.61 -0.69 -3.64
N GLU A 77 -15.62 -1.57 -3.60
CA GLU A 77 -16.68 -1.68 -4.61
C GLU A 77 -16.19 -1.68 -6.08
N GLY A 78 -14.98 -2.22 -6.32
CA GLY A 78 -14.41 -2.34 -7.66
C GLY A 78 -13.73 -1.08 -8.20
N LYS A 79 -13.40 -0.11 -7.35
CA LYS A 79 -12.71 1.13 -7.73
C LYS A 79 -11.76 1.61 -6.63
N PHE A 80 -10.81 2.45 -7.01
CA PHE A 80 -9.99 3.18 -6.04
C PHE A 80 -10.73 4.40 -5.52
N GLU A 81 -10.66 4.61 -4.21
CA GLU A 81 -11.30 5.73 -3.50
C GLU A 81 -10.35 6.31 -2.45
N LEU A 82 -10.70 7.49 -1.93
CA LEU A 82 -10.02 8.12 -0.80
C LEU A 82 -10.83 7.88 0.48
N GLY A 83 -10.28 7.05 1.36
CA GLY A 83 -10.80 6.81 2.69
C GLY A 83 -10.22 7.77 3.71
N LEU A 84 -11.03 8.19 4.69
CA LEU A 84 -10.50 8.86 5.87
C LEU A 84 -9.76 7.85 6.73
N LYS A 85 -8.45 8.03 6.91
CA LYS A 85 -7.73 7.27 7.92
C LYS A 85 -8.10 7.86 9.27
N SER A 86 -8.95 7.15 10.02
CA SER A 86 -9.24 7.52 11.40
C SER A 86 -7.93 7.58 12.17
N ILE A 87 -7.49 8.79 12.51
CA ILE A 87 -6.28 9.04 13.31
C ILE A 87 -6.40 8.33 14.69
N PHE A 88 -7.62 7.98 15.11
CA PHE A 88 -7.91 7.22 16.32
C PHE A 88 -7.56 5.72 16.26
N GLU A 89 -7.45 5.11 15.07
CA GLU A 89 -7.06 3.69 14.98
C GLU A 89 -5.53 3.48 15.08
N THR A 90 -4.74 4.52 14.80
CA THR A 90 -3.28 4.44 14.82
C THR A 90 -2.73 4.31 16.25
N ASP A 91 -3.45 4.83 17.25
CA ASP A 91 -3.05 4.73 18.66
C ASP A 91 -3.35 3.37 19.30
N PHE A 92 -4.37 2.65 18.82
CA PHE A 92 -4.76 1.36 19.40
C PHE A 92 -3.82 0.23 18.98
N LYS A 93 -3.27 0.26 17.76
CA LYS A 93 -2.32 -0.75 17.28
C LYS A 93 -0.86 -0.46 17.66
N ARG A 94 -0.48 0.80 17.98
CA ARG A 94 0.89 1.14 18.41
C ARG A 94 1.18 0.91 19.90
N HIS A 95 0.14 0.75 20.73
CA HIS A 95 0.29 0.55 22.18
C HIS A 95 -0.14 -0.85 22.67
N SER A 96 -0.50 -1.77 21.78
CA SER A 96 -0.91 -3.13 22.15
C SER A 96 0.20 -4.18 22.14
N GLU A 97 1.45 -3.81 21.79
CA GLU A 97 2.59 -4.73 21.94
C GLU A 97 3.36 -4.43 23.23
N PRO A 98 3.47 -5.40 24.17
CA PRO A 98 4.34 -5.25 25.32
C PRO A 98 5.79 -5.22 24.82
N ARG A 99 6.51 -4.14 25.15
CA ARG A 99 7.97 -4.13 25.05
C ARG A 99 8.50 -5.19 26.01
N LEU A 100 8.97 -6.31 25.47
CA LEU A 100 9.89 -7.23 26.15
C LEU A 100 11.31 -6.91 25.70
#